data_AF-A0A6B3EGJ8-F1
#
_entry.id   AF-A0A6B3EGJ8-F1
#
_cell.length_a   1.000
_cell.length_b   1.000
_cell.length_c   1.000
_cell.angle_alpha   90.00
_cell.angle_beta   90.00
_cell.angle_gamma   90.00
#
_symmetry.space_group_name_H-M   'P 1'
#
loop_
_entity.id
_entity.type
_entity.pdbx_description
1 polymer ?
#
loop_
_entity_poly.entity_id
_entity_poly.type
_entity_poly.pdbx_seq_one_letter_code
_entity_poly.pdbx_strand_id
1 'polypeptide(L)'
;LVVSGYRPRWTALPHAWVAYSVAVSISVPDGGESIGMIVSFLLVPIALADDRTWHWTRPETEQNPSFRIVAYVCFLALRAQIAYLYLDSAISKFGVADWANGTAEY
;
A
#
# COMPACT_ATOMS: atom_id res chain seq x y z
N LEU A 1 7.37 6.41 12.69
CA LEU A 1 8.62 5.72 12.30
C LEU A 1 8.67 5.39 10.80
N VAL A 2 7.72 4.64 10.26
CA VAL A 2 7.64 4.36 8.80
C VAL A 2 7.36 5.65 8.03
N VAL A 3 6.34 6.42 8.43
CA VAL A 3 5.94 7.68 7.80
C VAL A 3 7.02 8.76 7.89
N SER A 4 7.85 8.73 8.94
CA SER A 4 8.95 9.67 9.10
C SER A 4 10.13 9.41 8.16
N GLY A 5 10.15 8.27 7.44
CA GLY A 5 11.21 7.95 6.47
C GLY A 5 12.53 7.48 7.10
N TYR A 6 12.51 7.06 8.37
CA TYR A 6 13.68 6.48 9.04
C TYR A 6 13.86 5.02 8.61
N ARG A 7 15.02 4.73 8.02
CA ARG A 7 15.47 3.38 7.62
C ARG A 7 14.33 2.53 7.02
N PRO A 8 13.81 2.90 5.84
CA PRO A 8 12.64 2.26 5.23
C PRO A 8 12.75 0.73 5.18
N ARG A 9 13.93 0.22 4.81
CA ARG A 9 14.26 -1.22 4.77
C ARG A 9 13.93 -1.99 6.05
N TRP A 10 14.18 -1.37 7.20
CA TRP A 10 14.00 -2.00 8.50
C TRP A 10 12.62 -1.75 9.10
N THR A 11 12.02 -0.60 8.81
CA THR A 11 10.71 -0.24 9.36
C THR A 11 9.54 -0.83 8.56
N ALA A 12 9.74 -1.21 7.30
CA ALA A 12 8.69 -1.82 6.46
C ALA A 12 8.27 -3.24 6.92
N LEU A 13 9.22 -4.06 7.38
CA LEU A 13 8.92 -5.42 7.87
C LEU A 13 7.99 -5.44 9.09
N PRO A 14 8.29 -4.73 10.20
CA PRO A 14 7.38 -4.70 11.34
C PRO A 14 6.05 -4.02 10.99
N HIS A 15 6.04 -3.07 10.04
CA HIS A 15 4.80 -2.46 9.57
C HIS A 15 3.89 -3.46 8.85
N ALA A 16 4.45 -4.24 7.92
CA ALA A 16 3.70 -5.29 7.24
C ALA A 16 3.21 -6.38 8.20
N TRP A 17 4.03 -6.74 9.20
CA TRP A 17 3.61 -7.66 10.26
C TRP A 17 2.42 -7.14 11.06
N VAL A 18 2.42 -5.86 11.45
CA VAL A 18 1.30 -5.24 12.15
C VAL A 18 0.06 -5.20 11.26
N ALA A 19 0.20 -4.82 9.98
CA ALA A 19 -0.90 -4.79 9.03
C ALA A 19 -1.53 -6.19 8.84
N TYR A 20 -0.71 -7.22 8.71
CA TYR A 20 -1.16 -8.62 8.67
C TYR A 20 -1.88 -9.01 9.96
N SER A 21 -1.29 -8.70 11.10
CA SER A 21 -1.86 -9.03 12.42
C SER A 21 -3.24 -8.38 12.60
N VAL A 22 -3.40 -7.13 12.19
CA VAL A 22 -4.69 -6.41 12.18
C VAL A 22 -5.67 -7.09 11.23
N ALA A 23 -5.27 -7.37 9.98
CA ALA A 23 -6.16 -7.96 8.98
C ALA A 23 -6.68 -9.37 9.35
N VAL A 24 -5.92 -10.13 10.15
CA VAL A 24 -6.32 -11.47 10.59
C VAL A 24 -7.03 -11.45 11.96
N SER A 25 -6.75 -10.45 12.80
CA SER A 25 -7.33 -10.38 14.16
C SER A 25 -8.60 -9.53 14.23
N ILE A 26 -8.77 -8.59 13.30
CA ILE A 26 -9.90 -7.66 13.24
C ILE A 26 -10.62 -7.95 11.91
N SER A 27 -11.87 -8.41 12.01
CA SER A 27 -12.71 -8.69 10.85
C SER A 27 -13.80 -7.63 10.77
N VAL A 28 -13.60 -6.65 9.88
CA VAL A 28 -14.64 -5.68 9.48
C VAL A 28 -15.17 -6.07 8.10
N PRO A 29 -16.48 -5.96 7.82
CA PRO A 29 -17.07 -6.38 6.55
C PRO A 29 -16.56 -5.61 5.31
N ASP A 30 -16.01 -4.42 5.51
CA ASP A 30 -15.69 -3.47 4.43
C ASP A 30 -14.39 -3.80 3.67
N GLY A 31 -13.60 -4.79 4.14
CA GLY A 31 -12.40 -5.28 3.45
C GLY A 31 -11.20 -4.33 3.45
N GLY A 32 -11.28 -3.18 4.14
CA GLY A 32 -10.22 -2.16 4.21
C GLY A 32 -8.89 -2.70 4.75
N GLU A 33 -8.95 -3.58 5.74
CA GLU A 33 -7.78 -4.21 6.36
C GLU A 33 -7.06 -5.14 5.39
N SER A 34 -7.81 -5.85 4.54
CA SER A 34 -7.23 -6.70 3.50
C SER A 34 -6.45 -5.86 2.49
N ILE A 35 -7.00 -4.71 2.08
CA ILE A 35 -6.30 -3.77 1.20
C ILE A 35 -5.05 -3.22 1.88
N GLY A 36 -5.16 -2.79 3.15
CA GLY A 36 -4.04 -2.28 3.94
C GLY A 36 -2.90 -3.30 4.07
N MET A 37 -3.22 -4.58 4.27
CA MET A 37 -2.26 -5.67 4.29
C MET A 37 -1.59 -5.89 2.93
N ILE A 38 -2.36 -5.93 1.83
CA ILE A 38 -1.82 -6.10 0.47
C ILE A 38 -0.86 -4.95 0.13
N VAL A 39 -1.27 -3.71 0.37
CA VAL A 39 -0.43 -2.53 0.13
C VAL A 39 0.84 -2.59 0.96
N SER A 40 0.72 -2.96 2.24
CA SER A 40 1.89 -3.09 3.13
C SER A 40 2.88 -4.14 2.63
N PHE A 41 2.40 -5.29 2.14
CA PHE A 41 3.27 -6.32 1.57
C PHE A 41 3.91 -5.91 0.25
N LEU A 42 3.22 -5.18 -0.62
CA LEU A 42 3.81 -4.65 -1.85
C LEU A 42 4.88 -3.59 -1.58
N LEU A 43 4.77 -2.85 -0.47
CA LEU A 43 5.78 -1.87 -0.03
C LEU A 43 7.06 -2.52 0.53
N VAL A 44 6.99 -3.74 1.08
CA VAL A 44 8.17 -4.44 1.63
C VAL A 44 9.31 -4.59 0.61
N PRO A 45 9.13 -5.20 -0.57
CA PRO A 45 10.21 -5.34 -1.54
C PRO A 45 10.71 -3.99 -2.08
N ILE A 46 9.84 -2.99 -2.18
CA ILE A 46 10.22 -1.62 -2.57
C ILE A 46 11.15 -1.02 -1.50
N ALA A 47 10.80 -1.14 -0.23
CA ALA A 47 11.60 -0.64 0.88
C ALA A 47 12.89 -1.45 1.10
N LEU A 48 12.87 -2.76 0.82
CA LEU A 48 14.07 -3.61 0.88
C LEU A 48 15.11 -3.24 -0.18
N ALA A 49 14.67 -2.71 -1.33
CA ALA A 49 15.54 -2.17 -2.38
C ALA A 49 16.08 -0.77 -2.06
N ASP A 50 15.62 -0.12 -0.99
CA ASP A 50 16.09 1.19 -0.53
C ASP A 50 17.10 1.04 0.61
N ASP A 51 18.35 1.42 0.36
CA ASP A 51 19.46 1.35 1.31
C ASP A 51 19.59 2.60 2.19
N ARG A 52 18.78 3.64 1.94
CA ARG A 52 18.90 4.93 2.61
C ARG A 52 18.56 4.82 4.09
N THR A 53 19.39 5.47 4.92
CA THR A 53 19.09 5.64 6.34
C THR A 53 17.97 6.66 6.55
N TRP A 54 17.88 7.67 5.69
CA TRP A 54 16.87 8.72 5.75
C TRP A 54 16.32 8.96 4.35
N HIS A 55 15.00 8.91 4.18
CA HIS A 55 14.40 8.99 2.84
C HIS A 55 14.77 10.30 2.10
N TRP A 56 15.00 11.38 2.85
CA TRP A 56 15.36 12.70 2.30
C TRP A 56 16.82 12.80 1.84
N THR A 57 17.66 11.79 2.08
CA THR A 57 19.03 11.77 1.55
C THR A 57 19.07 11.16 0.15
N ARG A 58 20.12 11.51 -0.59
CA ARG A 58 20.40 10.88 -1.88
C ARG A 58 20.82 9.42 -1.64
N PRO A 59 20.46 8.48 -2.53
CA PRO A 59 21.04 7.14 -2.52
C PRO A 59 22.57 7.23 -2.70
N GLU A 60 23.31 6.55 -1.83
CA GLU A 60 24.77 6.51 -1.89
C GLU A 60 25.26 5.32 -2.74
N THR A 61 24.48 4.24 -2.82
CA THR A 61 24.83 3.05 -3.60
C THR A 61 23.92 2.86 -4.81
N GLU A 62 24.48 2.24 -5.86
CA GLU A 62 23.67 1.78 -6.98
C GLU A 62 22.83 0.58 -6.57
N GLN A 63 21.55 0.62 -6.91
CA GLN A 63 20.64 -0.48 -6.61
C GLN A 63 20.99 -1.73 -7.42
N ASN A 64 20.96 -2.88 -6.75
CA ASN A 64 21.08 -4.17 -7.42
C ASN A 64 19.98 -4.31 -8.50
N PRO A 65 20.33 -4.66 -9.76
CA PRO A 65 19.37 -4.74 -10.87
C PRO A 65 18.17 -5.64 -10.60
N SER A 66 18.37 -6.77 -9.92
CA SER A 66 17.28 -7.70 -9.59
C SER A 66 16.30 -7.09 -8.59
N PHE A 67 16.81 -6.45 -7.54
CA PHE A 67 15.98 -5.74 -6.56
C PHE A 67 15.24 -4.56 -7.19
N ARG A 68 15.87 -3.86 -8.13
CA ARG A 68 15.23 -2.77 -8.87
C ARG A 68 14.04 -3.26 -9.70
N ILE A 69 14.17 -4.39 -10.39
CA ILE A 69 13.08 -4.99 -11.17
C ILE A 69 11.93 -5.41 -10.23
N VAL A 70 12.23 -6.10 -9.14
CA VAL A 70 11.22 -6.52 -8.16
C VAL A 70 10.49 -5.31 -7.58
N ALA A 71 11.21 -4.27 -7.15
CA ALA A 71 10.62 -3.03 -6.65
C ALA A 71 9.72 -2.36 -7.70
N TYR A 72 10.14 -2.34 -8.97
CA TYR A 72 9.34 -1.78 -10.06
C TYR A 72 8.04 -2.57 -10.31
N VAL A 73 8.11 -3.90 -10.32
CA VAL A 73 6.92 -4.75 -10.48
C VAL A 73 5.96 -4.57 -9.30
N CYS A 74 6.46 -4.52 -8.07
CA CYS A 74 5.64 -4.26 -6.89
C CYS A 74 5.03 -2.85 -6.91
N PHE A 75 5.75 -1.85 -7.43
CA PHE A 75 5.21 -0.52 -7.63
C PHE A 75 4.08 -0.51 -8.66
N LEU A 76 4.21 -1.25 -9.76
CA LEU A 76 3.13 -1.41 -10.75
C LEU A 76 1.91 -2.11 -10.15
N ALA A 77 2.13 -3.19 -9.38
CA ALA A 77 1.06 -3.89 -8.67
C ALA A 77 0.36 -2.98 -7.66
N LEU A 78 1.11 -2.12 -6.95
CA LEU A 78 0.54 -1.14 -6.02
C LEU A 78 -0.36 -0.15 -6.76
N ARG A 79 0.07 0.35 -7.92
CA ARG A 79 -0.77 1.22 -8.76
C ARG A 79 -2.04 0.52 -9.22
N ALA A 80 -1.93 -0.74 -9.65
CA ALA A 80 -3.08 -1.54 -10.05
C ALA A 80 -4.05 -1.77 -8.88
N GLN A 81 -3.54 -2.08 -7.69
CA GLN A 81 -4.33 -2.26 -6.47
C GLN A 81 -5.13 -0.99 -6.12
N ILE A 82 -4.50 0.18 -6.18
CA ILE A 82 -5.18 1.45 -5.89
C ILE A 82 -6.18 1.81 -6.99
N ALA A 83 -5.84 1.57 -8.27
CA ALA A 83 -6.77 1.79 -9.38
C ALA A 83 -8.02 0.90 -9.24
N TYR A 84 -7.84 -0.37 -8.89
CA TYR A 84 -8.93 -1.29 -8.63
C TYR A 84 -9.80 -0.83 -7.46
N LEU A 85 -9.19 -0.41 -6.34
CA LEU A 85 -9.92 0.12 -5.17
C LEU A 85 -10.87 1.25 -5.56
N TYR A 86 -10.37 2.24 -6.32
CA TYR A 86 -11.20 3.37 -6.75
C TYR A 86 -12.25 2.97 -7.78
N LEU A 87 -11.93 2.04 -8.69
CA LEU A 87 -12.89 1.52 -9.66
C LEU A 87 -14.04 0.80 -8.96
N ASP A 88 -13.73 -0.11 -8.03
CA ASP A 88 -14.71 -0.85 -7.24
C ASP A 88 -15.57 0.08 -6.38
N SER A 89 -14.96 1.07 -5.74
CA SER A 89 -15.67 2.12 -4.98
C SER A 89 -16.62 2.94 -5.85
N ALA A 90 -16.24 3.25 -7.09
CA ALA A 90 -17.07 3.98 -8.03
C ALA A 90 -18.24 3.11 -8.54
N ILE A 91 -17.97 1.85 -8.91
CA ILE A 91 -18.98 0.92 -9.41
C ILE A 91 -20.03 0.63 -8.34
N SER A 92 -19.61 0.41 -7.10
CA SER A 92 -20.50 0.12 -5.97
C SER A 92 -21.52 1.23 -5.71
N LYS A 93 -21.19 2.48 -6.05
CA LYS A 93 -22.10 3.63 -5.89
C LYS A 93 -23.21 3.69 -6.94
N PHE A 94 -23.02 3.10 -8.12
CA PHE A 94 -24.09 3.06 -9.14
C PHE A 94 -25.30 2.23 -8.69
N GLY A 95 -25.11 1.26 -7.79
CA GLY A 95 -26.17 0.42 -7.26
C GLY A 95 -27.03 1.08 -6.17
N VAL A 96 -26.67 2.27 -5.70
CA VAL A 96 -27.36 2.95 -4.59
C VAL A 96 -28.14 4.15 -5.14
N ALA A 97 -29.46 4.10 -4.98
CA ALA A 97 -30.38 5.08 -5.58
C ALA A 97 -30.04 6.53 -5.21
N ASP A 98 -29.65 6.79 -3.96
CA ASP A 98 -29.30 8.13 -3.49
C ASP A 98 -28.05 8.70 -4.21
N TRP A 99 -27.07 7.84 -4.50
CA TRP A 99 -25.87 8.21 -5.26
C TRP A 99 -26.18 8.38 -6.75
N ALA A 100 -27.04 7.52 -7.31
CA ALA A 100 -27.46 7.59 -8.71
C ALA A 100 -28.30 8.84 -9.02
N ASN A 101 -29.18 9.24 -8.09
CA ASN A 101 -30.05 10.41 -8.23
C ASN A 101 -29.40 11.73 -7.79
N GLY A 102 -28.16 11.69 -7.27
CA GLY A 102 -27.44 12.87 -6.79
C GLY A 102 -28.01 13.47 -5.50
N THR A 103 -28.80 12.71 -4.76
CA THR A 103 -29.45 13.11 -3.50
C THR A 103 -28.71 12.61 -2.26
N ALA A 104 -27.56 11.95 -2.44
CA ALA A 104 -26.70 11.53 -1.35
C ALA A 104 -26.17 12.76 -0.58
N GLU A 105 -26.58 12.89 0.68
CA GLU A 105 -26.06 13.87 1.64
C GLU A 105 -25.12 13.15 2.63
N TYR A 106 -24.03 13.81 3.02
CA TYR A 106 -22.98 13.27 3.90
C TYR A 106 -23.26 13.57 5.38
#